data_AF-A0A6G1SB01-F1
#
_entry.id   AF-A0A6G1SB01-F1
#
_cell.length_a   1.000
_cell.length_b   1.000
_cell.length_c   1.000
_cell.angle_alpha   90.00
_cell.angle_beta   90.00
_cell.angle_gamma   90.00
#
_symmetry.space_group_name_H-M   'P 1'
#
loop_
_entity.id
_entity.type
_entity.pdbx_description
1 polymer ?
#
loop_
_entity_poly.entity_id
_entity_poly.type
_entity_poly.pdbx_seq_one_letter_code
_entity_poly.pdbx_strand_id
1 'polypeptide(L)'
;FPAFRQPLNWPSKMPSVTLKDVDQHHFVKAFSAFLKKTGKMKCPDWVDLIKSARYKELAPYDPDWFYVRCAALIRHIYFRSPVGVGAVTKIFGGRKSNGVRPSHYCRGAGGVARK
;
A
#
# COMPACT_ATOMS: atom_id res chain seq x y z
N PHE A 1 -35.21 -24.57 -34.50
CA PHE A 1 -33.76 -24.30 -34.53
C PHE A 1 -33.25 -24.05 -33.11
N PRO A 2 -32.61 -25.02 -32.42
CA PRO A 2 -32.07 -24.76 -31.09
C PRO A 2 -30.70 -24.10 -31.22
N ALA A 3 -30.55 -22.94 -30.58
CA ALA A 3 -29.30 -22.18 -30.54
C ALA A 3 -28.23 -22.97 -29.78
N PHE A 4 -27.10 -23.14 -30.45
CA PHE A 4 -25.89 -23.81 -30.00
C PHE A 4 -25.35 -23.11 -28.73
N ARG A 5 -25.64 -23.67 -27.55
CA ARG A 5 -25.06 -23.21 -26.28
C ARG A 5 -23.59 -23.64 -26.24
N GLN A 6 -22.68 -22.74 -26.60
CA GLN A 6 -21.25 -23.00 -26.48
C GLN A 6 -20.92 -23.33 -25.02
N PRO A 7 -20.17 -24.41 -24.74
CA PRO A 7 -19.73 -24.70 -23.39
C PRO A 7 -18.72 -23.64 -22.96
N LEU A 8 -18.97 -23.01 -21.81
CA LEU A 8 -17.99 -22.18 -21.11
C LEU A 8 -16.80 -23.07 -20.74
N ASN A 9 -15.75 -23.04 -21.57
CA ASN A 9 -14.45 -23.63 -21.26
C ASN A 9 -13.81 -22.82 -20.12
N TRP A 10 -14.14 -23.16 -18.88
CA TRP A 10 -13.39 -22.71 -17.73
C TRP A 10 -12.16 -23.60 -17.59
N PRO A 11 -10.93 -23.06 -17.62
CA PRO A 11 -9.72 -23.87 -17.47
C PRO A 11 -9.78 -24.62 -16.13
N SER A 12 -9.74 -25.95 -16.21
CA SER A 12 -10.00 -26.92 -15.12
C SER A 12 -8.93 -26.96 -14.02
N LYS A 13 -7.94 -26.05 -14.06
CA LYS A 13 -6.96 -25.85 -13.01
C LYS A 13 -6.43 -24.41 -13.09
N MET A 14 -6.88 -23.54 -12.19
CA MET A 14 -6.26 -22.21 -12.09
C MET A 14 -4.80 -22.38 -11.62
N PRO A 15 -3.82 -21.77 -12.29
CA PRO A 15 -2.45 -21.79 -11.80
C PRO A 15 -2.40 -21.16 -10.40
N SER A 16 -1.49 -21.64 -9.55
CA SER A 16 -1.28 -21.06 -8.22
C SER A 16 -0.96 -19.57 -8.35
N VAL A 17 -1.87 -18.71 -7.88
CA VAL A 17 -1.71 -17.25 -7.96
C VAL A 17 -0.80 -16.79 -6.83
N THR A 18 0.25 -16.05 -7.17
CA THR A 18 1.16 -15.43 -6.21
C THR A 18 0.93 -13.93 -6.13
N LEU A 19 1.59 -13.27 -5.16
CA LEU A 19 1.54 -11.81 -5.02
C LEU A 19 1.99 -11.04 -6.28
N LYS A 20 2.79 -11.71 -7.13
CA LYS A 20 3.33 -11.15 -8.37
C LYS A 20 2.29 -11.04 -9.48
N ASP A 21 1.26 -11.87 -9.42
CA ASP A 21 0.28 -12.05 -10.50
C ASP A 21 -0.99 -11.21 -10.30
N VAL A 22 -1.10 -10.53 -9.14
CA VAL A 22 -2.27 -9.71 -8.77
C VAL A 22 -1.94 -8.23 -8.88
N ASP A 23 -2.92 -7.46 -9.34
CA ASP A 23 -2.83 -6.01 -9.35
C ASP A 23 -2.54 -5.45 -7.95
N GLN A 24 -1.64 -4.46 -7.89
CA GLN A 24 -1.17 -3.88 -6.65
C GLN A 24 -2.31 -3.23 -5.85
N HIS A 25 -3.20 -2.51 -6.52
CA HIS A 25 -4.27 -1.77 -5.85
C HIS A 25 -5.30 -2.72 -5.24
N HIS A 26 -5.65 -3.77 -5.99
CA HIS A 26 -6.58 -4.81 -5.52
C HIS A 26 -6.03 -5.57 -4.31
N PHE A 27 -4.74 -5.96 -4.35
CA PHE A 27 -4.10 -6.63 -3.23
C PHE A 27 -4.06 -5.75 -1.97
N VAL A 28 -3.61 -4.51 -2.09
CA VAL A 28 -3.47 -3.60 -0.94
C VAL A 28 -4.80 -3.33 -0.26
N LYS A 29 -5.89 -3.17 -1.04
CA LYS A 29 -7.24 -2.95 -0.51
C LYS A 29 -7.80 -4.20 0.20
N ALA A 30 -7.62 -5.38 -0.38
CA ALA A 30 -8.07 -6.63 0.25
C ALA A 30 -7.29 -6.92 1.54
N PHE A 31 -5.98 -6.70 1.50
CA PHE A 31 -5.11 -6.96 2.64
C PHE A 31 -5.30 -5.95 3.78
N SER A 32 -5.57 -4.67 3.48
CA SER A 32 -5.92 -3.69 4.51
C SER A 32 -7.23 -4.06 5.22
N ALA A 33 -8.23 -4.54 4.49
CA ALA A 33 -9.47 -5.04 5.08
C ALA A 33 -9.24 -6.29 5.95
N PHE A 34 -8.34 -7.17 5.54
CA PHE A 34 -7.95 -8.33 6.34
C PHE A 34 -7.26 -7.93 7.65
N LEU A 35 -6.35 -6.95 7.61
CA LEU A 35 -5.64 -6.46 8.79
C LEU A 35 -6.59 -5.87 9.83
N LYS A 36 -7.61 -5.11 9.40
CA LYS A 36 -8.64 -4.57 10.29
C LYS A 36 -9.43 -5.68 10.99
N LYS A 37 -9.91 -6.67 10.21
CA LYS A 37 -10.69 -7.80 10.73
C LYS A 37 -9.89 -8.64 11.73
N THR A 38 -8.59 -8.75 11.51
CA THR A 38 -7.72 -9.61 12.32
C THR A 38 -7.39 -8.98 13.68
N GLY A 39 -7.44 -7.66 13.82
CA GLY A 39 -7.25 -6.95 15.09
C GLY A 39 -5.86 -7.10 15.74
N LYS A 40 -4.91 -7.78 15.08
CA LYS A 40 -3.57 -8.08 15.62
C LYS A 40 -2.58 -6.91 15.52
N MET A 41 -2.87 -5.91 14.69
CA MET A 41 -2.01 -4.72 14.58
C MET A 41 -2.48 -3.62 15.53
N LYS A 42 -1.57 -3.19 16.42
CA LYS A 42 -1.76 -2.02 17.26
C LYS A 42 -1.52 -0.77 16.41
N CYS A 43 -2.58 -0.02 16.14
CA CYS A 43 -2.42 1.32 15.58
C CYS A 43 -1.85 2.25 16.66
N PRO A 44 -0.79 3.02 16.35
CA PRO A 44 -0.30 4.03 17.29
C PRO A 44 -1.35 5.11 17.57
N ASP A 45 -1.40 5.61 18.80
CA ASP A 45 -2.41 6.58 19.25
C ASP A 45 -2.33 7.93 18.50
N TRP A 46 -1.18 8.23 17.88
CA TRP A 46 -0.95 9.46 17.13
C TRP A 46 -1.28 9.36 15.64
N VAL A 47 -1.75 8.22 15.14
CA VAL A 47 -2.02 8.01 13.69
C VAL A 47 -2.97 9.05 13.12
N ASP A 48 -3.93 9.51 13.92
CA ASP A 48 -4.95 10.48 13.50
C ASP A 48 -4.45 11.93 13.53
N LEU A 49 -3.36 12.20 14.25
CA LEU A 49 -2.80 13.54 14.43
C LEU A 49 -1.74 13.89 13.39
N ILE A 50 -1.13 12.88 12.77
CA ILE A 50 0.07 13.08 11.95
C ILE A 50 -0.23 13.17 10.45
N LYS A 51 0.71 13.79 9.73
CA LYS A 51 0.83 13.62 8.28
C LYS A 51 1.73 12.46 7.91
N SER A 52 1.39 11.80 6.80
CA SER A 52 2.12 10.61 6.30
C SER A 52 3.58 10.89 5.90
N ALA A 53 3.90 12.13 5.50
CA ALA A 53 5.25 12.55 5.15
C ALA A 53 5.43 14.07 5.31
N ARG A 54 6.70 14.51 5.47
CA ARG A 54 7.03 15.94 5.66
C ARG A 54 6.56 16.83 4.51
N TYR A 55 6.60 16.32 3.28
CA TYR A 55 6.29 17.06 2.06
C TYR A 55 4.79 17.14 1.74
N LYS A 56 3.94 16.43 2.49
CA LYS A 56 2.49 16.57 2.37
C LYS A 56 2.03 17.77 3.18
N GLU A 57 1.18 18.59 2.58
CA GLU A 57 0.59 19.76 3.23
C GLU A 57 -0.64 19.36 4.08
N LEU A 58 -1.42 18.39 3.60
CA LEU A 58 -2.63 17.91 4.24
C LEU A 58 -2.45 16.51 4.85
N ALA A 59 -3.27 16.22 5.86
CA ALA A 59 -3.40 14.90 6.44
C ALA A 59 -4.03 13.90 5.44
N PRO A 60 -3.80 12.59 5.62
CA PRO A 60 -4.51 11.57 4.85
C PRO A 60 -6.03 11.67 5.05
N TYR A 61 -6.80 11.57 3.97
CA TYR A 61 -8.27 11.63 4.02
C TYR A 61 -8.91 10.33 4.51
N ASP A 62 -8.23 9.19 4.29
CA ASP A 62 -8.72 7.88 4.70
C ASP A 62 -8.33 7.63 6.17
N PRO A 63 -9.27 7.39 7.10
CA PRO A 63 -8.94 7.06 8.49
C PRO A 63 -8.11 5.76 8.58
N ASP A 64 -8.23 4.87 7.60
CA ASP A 64 -7.56 3.58 7.56
C ASP A 64 -6.24 3.60 6.78
N TRP A 65 -5.69 4.80 6.53
CA TRP A 65 -4.47 4.99 5.75
C TRP A 65 -3.28 4.20 6.31
N PHE A 66 -3.22 3.98 7.63
CA PHE A 66 -2.15 3.22 8.28
C PHE A 66 -2.17 1.75 7.83
N TYR A 67 -3.35 1.11 7.79
CA TYR A 67 -3.49 -0.26 7.32
C TYR A 67 -3.15 -0.42 5.85
N VAL A 68 -3.55 0.55 5.02
CA VAL A 68 -3.20 0.61 3.59
C VAL A 68 -1.69 0.72 3.41
N ARG A 69 -1.03 1.54 4.23
CA ARG A 69 0.43 1.71 4.19
C ARG A 69 1.17 0.45 4.63
N CYS A 70 0.71 -0.23 5.67
CA CYS A 70 1.27 -1.51 6.11
C CYS A 70 1.10 -2.59 5.04
N ALA A 71 -0.06 -2.67 4.39
CA ALA A 71 -0.29 -3.60 3.28
C ALA A 71 0.66 -3.35 2.10
N ALA A 72 0.88 -2.09 1.73
CA ALA A 72 1.84 -1.72 0.69
C ALA A 72 3.29 -2.07 1.09
N LEU A 73 3.64 -1.89 2.37
CA LEU A 73 4.94 -2.28 2.92
C LEU A 73 5.17 -3.79 2.86
N ILE A 74 4.20 -4.58 3.29
CA ILE A 74 4.28 -6.05 3.26
C ILE A 74 4.50 -6.54 1.84
N ARG A 75 3.77 -5.95 0.87
CA ARG A 75 4.01 -6.22 -0.55
C ARG A 75 5.46 -5.90 -0.90
N HIS A 76 5.94 -4.70 -0.60
CA HIS A 76 7.30 -4.30 -0.97
C HIS A 76 8.38 -5.19 -0.34
N ILE A 77 8.21 -5.59 0.92
CA ILE A 77 9.12 -6.51 1.62
C ILE A 77 9.16 -7.87 0.89
N TYR A 78 8.02 -8.37 0.42
CA TYR A 78 7.94 -9.61 -0.34
C TYR A 78 8.72 -9.55 -1.66
N PHE A 79 8.72 -8.41 -2.36
CA PHE A 79 9.43 -8.29 -3.66
C PHE A 79 10.94 -8.02 -3.52
N ARG A 80 11.34 -7.23 -2.53
CA ARG A 80 12.69 -6.63 -2.47
C ARG A 80 13.37 -6.86 -1.12
N SER A 81 13.23 -8.06 -0.57
CA SER A 81 13.92 -8.46 0.67
C SER A 81 15.44 -8.44 0.46
N PRO A 82 16.25 -7.84 1.36
CA PRO A 82 15.91 -7.13 2.59
C PRO A 82 15.67 -5.60 2.41
N VAL A 83 14.68 -5.03 3.13
CA VAL A 83 14.34 -3.60 3.06
C VAL A 83 14.56 -2.92 4.41
N GLY A 84 15.42 -1.90 4.45
CA GLY A 84 15.63 -1.06 5.63
C GLY A 84 14.73 0.19 5.67
N VAL A 85 14.68 0.86 6.82
CA VAL A 85 13.90 2.10 7.03
C VAL A 85 14.25 3.20 6.00
N GLY A 86 15.52 3.29 5.60
CA GLY A 86 15.96 4.22 4.56
C GLY A 86 15.29 3.99 3.20
N ALA A 87 15.15 2.73 2.80
CA ALA A 87 14.46 2.36 1.56
C ALA A 87 12.95 2.65 1.66
N VAL A 88 12.33 2.33 2.80
CA VAL A 88 10.91 2.66 3.06
C VAL A 88 10.64 4.16 2.94
N THR A 89 11.49 4.99 3.55
CA THR A 89 11.35 6.45 3.44
C THR A 89 11.58 6.97 2.03
N LYS A 90 12.32 6.23 1.18
CA LYS A 90 12.51 6.59 -0.22
C LYS A 90 11.29 6.22 -1.07
N ILE A 91 10.69 5.05 -0.83
CA ILE A 91 9.49 4.57 -1.54
C ILE A 91 8.30 5.49 -1.28
N PHE A 92 8.08 5.88 -0.02
CA PHE A 92 7.03 6.83 0.35
C PHE A 92 7.49 8.30 0.28
N GLY A 93 8.67 8.55 -0.29
CA GLY A 93 9.16 9.89 -0.57
C GLY A 93 8.40 10.53 -1.72
N GLY A 94 8.54 11.84 -1.86
CA GLY A 94 7.82 12.58 -2.89
C GLY A 94 8.40 13.96 -3.11
N ARG A 95 7.85 14.64 -4.10
CA ARG A 95 8.25 16.01 -4.46
C ARG A 95 7.59 16.99 -3.50
N LYS A 96 8.39 17.80 -2.80
CA LYS A 96 7.90 18.89 -1.95
C LYS A 96 7.69 20.14 -2.80
N SER A 97 6.50 20.73 -2.68
CA SER A 97 6.23 22.07 -3.22
C SER A 97 6.76 23.12 -2.24
N ASN A 98 7.56 24.07 -2.74
CA ASN A 98 8.08 25.18 -1.93
C ASN A 98 7.42 26.52 -2.34
N GLY A 99 6.24 26.46 -2.97
CA GLY A 99 5.57 27.63 -3.54
C GLY A 99 6.34 28.14 -4.76
N VAL A 100 7.03 29.27 -4.59
CA VAL A 100 7.74 29.97 -5.68
C VAL A 100 9.12 29.35 -5.96
N ARG A 101 9.74 28.71 -4.97
CA ARG A 101 11.06 28.07 -5.15
C ARG A 101 10.93 26.71 -5.87
N PRO A 102 11.95 26.30 -6.65
CA PRO A 102 11.96 25.00 -7.29
C PRO A 102 11.64 23.85 -6.32
N SER A 103 10.92 22.86 -6.86
CA SER A 103 10.50 21.70 -6.09
C SER A 103 11.65 20.70 -5.95
N HIS A 104 11.88 20.21 -4.73
CA HIS A 104 12.92 19.21 -4.46
C HIS A 104 12.33 17.92 -3.90
N TYR A 105 13.01 16.80 -4.12
CA TYR A 105 12.65 15.51 -3.56
C TYR A 105 12.88 15.50 -2.05
N CYS A 106 11.87 15.04 -1.30
CA CYS A 106 11.92 14.87 0.14
C CYS A 106 11.57 13.43 0.52
N ARG A 107 12.32 12.88 1.47
CA ARG A 107 12.04 11.54 2.02
C ARG A 107 10.76 11.54 2.85
N GLY A 108 10.11 10.38 2.90
CA GLY A 108 8.95 10.11 3.76
C GLY A 108 9.30 10.16 5.25
N ALA A 109 8.29 10.25 6.10
CA ALA A 109 8.47 10.28 7.55
C ALA A 109 9.08 8.97 8.06
N GLY A 110 10.27 9.05 8.68
CA GLY A 110 10.94 7.88 9.27
C GLY A 110 10.24 7.33 10.52
N GLY A 111 9.52 8.17 11.27
CA GLY A 111 8.77 7.73 12.46
C GLY A 111 7.66 6.73 12.11
N VAL A 112 6.94 6.99 11.02
CA VAL A 112 5.89 6.08 10.51
C VAL A 112 6.46 4.78 9.95
N ALA A 113 7.70 4.80 9.46
CA ALA A 113 8.35 3.59 8.93
C ALA A 113 8.97 2.68 10.01
N ARG A 114 9.04 3.14 11.27
CA ARG A 114 9.59 2.40 12.41
C ARG A 114 8.51 1.81 13.33
N LYS A 115 7.25 2.10 13.06
CA LYS A 115 6.08 1.64 13.81
C LYS A 115 5.28 0.70 12.92
#